data_AF-X1EFB1-F1
#
_entry.id   AF-X1EFB1-F1
#
_cell.length_a   1.000
_cell.length_b   1.000
_cell.length_c   1.000
_cell.angle_alpha   90.00
_cell.angle_beta   90.00
_cell.angle_gamma   90.00
#
_symmetry.space_group_name_H-M   'P 1'
#
loop_
_entity.id
_entity.type
_entity.pdbx_description
1 polymer ?
#
loop_
_entity_poly.entity_id
_entity_poly.type
_entity_poly.pdbx_seq_one_letter_code
_entity_poly.pdbx_strand_id
1 'polypeptide(L)'
;TSYLPPSQAISSVTYVALDGGGGGGGGGGGGGIIVEPDNGLLDYIDEDGVFTDDVTIESEDGDCWVTIDEDTTGLTEDGDPLSEISVAQIEEPPPLPEDSPVSVIGLAYDIEPDGATFSPPITLAFTYDDSLVPEGVAEANLVIAIWDEEAGEWIDLDCTVDADDNTITAEVSHLTTFAVLAYAYPAAFVASNLSITPDEVDIGQEVAISVRITNTGNLEGTYQVVLTLDDQVEATQDITLAGGARITIIFKISEDAADTYSVSIGDLSGSFVVKEAAVSEPAPASTSEPASESEPEPAPAPTHPSSPAQPVNWVVLGGVIAAVVASGLLIFLLARRRP
;
A
#
# COMPACT_ATOMS: atom_id res chain seq x y z
N THR A 1 -44.77 63.48 3.43
CA THR A 1 -43.81 62.49 2.91
C THR A 1 -42.53 62.71 3.68
N SER A 2 -42.25 61.83 4.63
CA SER A 2 -41.34 62.08 5.75
C SER A 2 -39.87 62.02 5.34
N TYR A 3 -39.11 62.95 5.91
CA TYR A 3 -37.66 63.11 5.83
C TYR A 3 -37.01 62.21 6.89
N LEU A 4 -35.97 61.44 6.54
CA LEU A 4 -35.03 60.80 7.47
C LEU A 4 -33.57 61.12 7.01
N PRO A 5 -32.63 61.36 7.96
CA PRO A 5 -31.28 61.90 7.70
C PRO A 5 -30.18 60.81 7.53
N PRO A 6 -28.92 61.19 7.17
CA PRO A 6 -27.79 60.27 6.96
C PRO A 6 -27.01 59.98 8.25
N SER A 7 -26.54 58.73 8.46
CA SER A 7 -25.69 58.26 9.59
C SER A 7 -25.58 56.72 9.53
N GLN A 8 -24.49 55.96 9.69
CA GLN A 8 -23.13 56.14 10.23
C GLN A 8 -22.15 55.14 9.59
N ALA A 9 -20.86 55.41 9.79
CA ALA A 9 -19.73 54.51 9.55
C ALA A 9 -19.61 53.37 10.60
N ILE A 10 -18.60 52.50 10.36
CA ILE A 10 -17.94 51.50 11.24
C ILE A 10 -18.61 50.11 11.17
N SER A 11 -17.95 49.07 10.66
CA SER A 11 -16.83 48.43 11.36
C SER A 11 -15.82 47.75 10.42
N SER A 12 -14.55 48.07 10.63
CA SER A 12 -13.40 47.25 10.28
C SER A 12 -13.58 45.85 10.86
N VAL A 13 -13.61 44.82 10.01
CA VAL A 13 -13.41 43.45 10.45
C VAL A 13 -11.90 43.25 10.56
N THR A 14 -11.43 43.29 11.81
CA THR A 14 -10.12 42.78 12.18
C THR A 14 -10.22 41.26 12.11
N TYR A 15 -9.57 40.64 11.14
CA TYR A 15 -9.30 39.22 11.22
C TYR A 15 -8.20 39.03 12.27
N VAL A 16 -8.58 38.33 13.35
CA VAL A 16 -7.61 37.78 14.29
C VAL A 16 -7.03 36.57 13.58
N ALA A 17 -5.77 36.67 13.18
CA ALA A 17 -4.97 35.52 12.80
C ALA A 17 -5.11 34.47 13.92
N LEU A 18 -5.69 33.33 13.58
CA LEU A 18 -5.55 32.16 14.44
C LEU A 18 -4.13 31.66 14.20
N ASP A 19 -3.31 31.83 15.23
CA ASP A 19 -2.05 31.12 15.43
C ASP A 19 -2.34 29.61 15.28
N GLY A 20 -2.15 29.10 14.06
CA GLY A 20 -2.04 27.69 13.72
C GLY A 20 -0.58 27.43 13.38
N GLY A 21 0.26 27.40 14.41
CA GLY A 21 1.66 27.02 14.24
C GLY A 21 1.81 25.52 13.97
N GLY A 22 2.66 25.20 13.00
CA GLY A 22 3.27 23.89 12.80
C GLY A 22 3.11 23.43 11.35
N GLY A 23 4.16 23.22 10.56
CA GLY A 23 5.59 23.35 10.81
C GLY A 23 6.28 23.34 9.45
N GLY A 24 7.31 24.18 9.32
CA GLY A 24 8.19 24.12 8.16
C GLY A 24 9.12 22.91 8.22
N GLY A 25 9.30 22.29 7.07
CA GLY A 25 10.23 21.23 6.74
C GLY A 25 9.75 20.61 5.42
N GLY A 26 10.58 20.30 4.43
CA GLY A 26 11.98 20.60 4.27
C GLY A 26 12.59 19.82 3.12
N GLY A 27 12.34 20.22 1.88
CA GLY A 27 13.15 19.84 0.71
C GLY A 27 12.84 20.78 -0.45
N GLY A 28 13.77 21.48 -1.10
CA GLY A 28 15.22 21.41 -1.09
C GLY A 28 15.75 21.81 -2.46
N GLY A 29 15.59 23.07 -2.86
CA GLY A 29 16.24 23.62 -4.06
C GLY A 29 15.77 25.04 -4.37
N GLY A 30 16.70 25.98 -4.54
CA GLY A 30 16.45 27.33 -5.05
C GLY A 30 15.88 28.33 -4.04
N GLY A 31 16.62 29.40 -3.75
CA GLY A 31 16.06 30.59 -3.11
C GLY A 31 15.24 31.39 -4.11
N GLY A 32 14.22 30.74 -4.68
CA GLY A 32 13.36 31.28 -5.72
C GLY A 32 12.48 32.42 -5.23
N ILE A 33 12.01 33.21 -6.17
CA ILE A 33 11.13 34.35 -5.91
C ILE A 33 9.71 33.81 -5.75
N ILE A 34 9.11 34.05 -4.59
CA ILE A 34 7.69 33.75 -4.37
C ILE A 34 6.87 34.88 -4.98
N VAL A 35 6.00 34.52 -5.93
CA VAL A 35 5.09 35.42 -6.62
C VAL A 35 3.68 35.04 -6.21
N GLU A 36 2.94 35.97 -5.60
CA GLU A 36 1.51 35.71 -5.30
C GLU A 36 0.77 35.44 -6.62
N PRO A 37 -0.30 34.61 -6.61
CA PRO A 37 -1.05 34.32 -7.82
C PRO A 37 -1.63 35.62 -8.39
N ASP A 38 -1.73 35.71 -9.72
CA ASP A 38 -2.17 36.89 -10.47
C ASP A 38 -1.23 38.12 -10.39
N ASN A 39 0.00 37.93 -9.91
CA ASN A 39 1.07 38.90 -10.12
C ASN A 39 1.79 38.62 -11.43
N GLY A 40 2.12 39.69 -12.16
CA GLY A 40 2.76 39.57 -13.46
C GLY A 40 4.14 38.91 -13.43
N LEU A 41 4.39 38.00 -14.36
CA LEU A 41 5.65 37.27 -14.57
C LEU A 41 6.65 38.03 -15.46
N LEU A 42 6.25 39.17 -16.04
CA LEU A 42 7.04 39.93 -17.02
C LEU A 42 8.38 40.45 -16.50
N ASP A 43 8.58 40.50 -15.17
CA ASP A 43 9.87 40.88 -14.57
C ASP A 43 10.85 39.69 -14.48
N TYR A 44 10.38 38.46 -14.70
CA TYR A 44 11.15 37.22 -14.52
C TYR A 44 11.29 36.40 -15.80
N ILE A 45 10.65 36.81 -16.89
CA ILE A 45 10.66 36.14 -18.19
C ILE A 45 11.20 37.08 -19.27
N ASP A 46 12.06 36.58 -20.16
CA ASP A 46 12.59 37.37 -21.26
C ASP A 46 11.67 37.40 -22.50
N GLU A 47 12.12 38.09 -23.56
CA GLU A 47 11.34 38.24 -24.80
C GLU A 47 11.15 36.93 -25.59
N ASP A 48 11.98 35.92 -25.32
CA ASP A 48 11.91 34.59 -25.93
C ASP A 48 11.09 33.61 -25.07
N GLY A 49 10.57 34.05 -23.91
CA GLY A 49 9.78 33.23 -23.00
C GLY A 49 10.62 32.41 -22.02
N VAL A 50 11.91 32.74 -21.86
CA VAL A 50 12.81 32.03 -20.94
C VAL A 50 12.77 32.69 -19.57
N PHE A 51 12.51 31.90 -18.53
CA PHE A 51 12.57 32.33 -17.14
C PHE A 51 14.03 32.61 -16.73
N THR A 52 14.25 33.78 -16.14
CA THR A 52 15.57 34.32 -15.81
C THR A 52 15.98 34.13 -14.35
N ASP A 53 15.03 33.72 -13.51
CA ASP A 53 15.19 33.38 -12.09
C ASP A 53 14.25 32.19 -11.78
N ASP A 54 14.53 31.46 -10.70
CA ASP A 54 13.58 30.48 -10.15
C ASP A 54 12.32 31.21 -9.63
N VAL A 55 11.13 30.80 -10.07
CA VAL A 55 9.85 31.39 -9.68
C VAL A 55 8.96 30.33 -9.05
N THR A 56 8.38 30.64 -7.89
CA THR A 56 7.33 29.82 -7.27
C THR A 56 6.04 30.62 -7.18
N ILE A 57 4.96 30.06 -7.74
CA ILE A 57 3.60 30.59 -7.65
C ILE A 57 2.81 29.69 -6.71
N GLU A 58 2.23 30.27 -5.68
CA GLU A 58 1.51 29.56 -4.61
C GLU A 58 0.00 29.88 -4.67
N SER A 59 -0.86 28.93 -4.32
CA SER A 59 -2.30 29.17 -4.15
C SER A 59 -2.59 30.08 -2.95
N GLU A 60 -3.78 30.69 -2.90
CA GLU A 60 -4.15 31.60 -1.79
C GLU A 60 -4.12 30.92 -0.41
N ASP A 61 -4.38 29.61 -0.33
CA ASP A 61 -4.32 28.81 0.90
C ASP A 61 -2.94 28.21 1.21
N GLY A 62 -2.00 28.26 0.26
CA GLY A 62 -0.67 27.69 0.43
C GLY A 62 -0.59 26.16 0.28
N ASP A 63 -1.65 25.51 -0.19
CA ASP A 63 -1.73 24.05 -0.29
C ASP A 63 -1.36 23.51 -1.69
N CYS A 64 -1.19 24.39 -2.68
CA CYS A 64 -0.73 24.06 -4.02
C CYS A 64 0.29 25.10 -4.49
N TRP A 65 1.39 24.66 -5.10
CA TRP A 65 2.34 25.57 -5.73
C TRP A 65 3.00 24.98 -6.97
N VAL A 66 3.39 25.89 -7.86
CA VAL A 66 4.10 25.61 -9.11
C VAL A 66 5.47 26.26 -9.02
N THR A 67 6.53 25.48 -9.26
CA THR A 67 7.91 25.97 -9.29
C THR A 67 8.47 25.85 -10.69
N ILE A 68 8.96 26.97 -11.22
CA ILE A 68 9.55 27.12 -12.54
C ILE A 68 11.02 27.48 -12.32
N ASP A 69 11.90 26.56 -12.66
CA ASP A 69 13.35 26.79 -12.54
C ASP A 69 13.84 27.80 -13.58
N GLU A 70 14.93 28.50 -13.27
CA GLU A 70 15.66 29.32 -14.24
C GLU A 70 15.99 28.51 -15.52
N ASP A 71 16.13 29.22 -16.65
CA ASP A 71 16.33 28.63 -17.99
C ASP A 71 15.15 27.79 -18.53
N THR A 72 13.99 27.77 -17.85
CA THR A 72 12.77 27.15 -18.38
C THR A 72 12.10 28.05 -19.41
N THR A 73 11.71 27.51 -20.57
CA THR A 73 10.89 28.23 -21.56
C THR A 73 9.41 28.00 -21.25
N GLY A 74 8.67 29.06 -20.94
CA GLY A 74 7.22 29.04 -20.70
C GLY A 74 6.46 29.93 -21.69
N LEU A 75 5.62 29.32 -22.50
CA LEU A 75 4.87 30.01 -23.57
C LEU A 75 3.37 29.75 -23.46
N THR A 76 2.56 30.71 -23.89
CA THR A 76 1.11 30.54 -24.12
C THR A 76 0.85 29.60 -25.30
N GLU A 77 -0.41 29.20 -25.51
CA GLU A 77 -0.83 28.42 -26.68
C GLU A 77 -0.42 29.09 -28.01
N ASP A 78 -0.47 30.42 -28.06
CA ASP A 78 -0.09 31.22 -29.24
C ASP A 78 1.44 31.34 -29.43
N GLY A 79 2.24 30.86 -28.47
CA GLY A 79 3.70 30.90 -28.50
C GLY A 79 4.31 32.22 -28.01
N ASP A 80 3.52 33.04 -27.30
CA ASP A 80 4.00 34.27 -26.65
C ASP A 80 4.53 33.97 -25.24
N PRO A 81 5.48 34.76 -24.70
CA PRO A 81 5.92 34.64 -23.30
C PRO A 81 4.75 34.75 -22.31
N LEU A 82 4.74 33.89 -21.29
CA LEU A 82 3.72 33.95 -20.22
C LEU A 82 3.81 35.25 -19.45
N SER A 83 2.66 35.90 -19.24
CA SER A 83 2.58 37.14 -18.46
C SER A 83 2.12 36.94 -17.02
N GLU A 84 1.47 35.81 -16.73
CA GLU A 84 0.78 35.53 -15.46
C GLU A 84 0.49 34.03 -15.39
N ILE A 85 0.46 33.48 -14.17
CA ILE A 85 -0.08 32.16 -13.85
C ILE A 85 -1.01 32.34 -12.66
N SER A 86 -2.21 31.77 -12.72
CA SER A 86 -3.16 31.74 -11.62
C SER A 86 -3.24 30.32 -11.05
N VAL A 87 -3.47 30.20 -9.74
CA VAL A 87 -3.65 28.91 -9.05
C VAL A 87 -4.90 29.02 -8.18
N ALA A 88 -6.05 28.60 -8.72
CA ALA A 88 -7.35 28.81 -8.11
C ALA A 88 -7.95 27.50 -7.57
N GLN A 89 -8.44 27.52 -6.34
CA GLN A 89 -9.16 26.39 -5.76
C GLN A 89 -10.52 26.17 -6.46
N ILE A 90 -10.86 24.90 -6.67
CA ILE A 90 -12.17 24.48 -7.15
C ILE A 90 -12.91 23.75 -6.02
N GLU A 91 -14.02 24.34 -5.55
CA GLU A 91 -14.87 23.74 -4.51
C GLU A 91 -15.59 22.46 -4.99
N GLU A 92 -15.96 22.40 -6.27
CA GLU A 92 -16.65 21.27 -6.88
C GLU A 92 -15.81 20.74 -8.06
N PRO A 93 -14.87 19.81 -7.80
CA PRO A 93 -13.95 19.33 -8.83
C PRO A 93 -14.70 18.55 -9.93
N PRO A 94 -14.08 18.39 -11.12
CA PRO A 94 -14.59 17.51 -12.16
C PRO A 94 -14.96 16.11 -11.62
N PRO A 95 -16.06 15.52 -12.10
CA PRO A 95 -16.60 14.31 -11.52
C PRO A 95 -15.65 13.12 -11.65
N LEU A 96 -15.52 12.34 -10.57
CA LEU A 96 -14.84 11.05 -10.61
C LEU A 96 -15.72 10.00 -11.32
N PRO A 97 -15.13 8.92 -11.88
CA PRO A 97 -15.91 7.85 -12.47
C PRO A 97 -16.88 7.23 -11.46
N GLU A 98 -18.14 7.01 -11.87
CA GLU A 98 -19.17 6.40 -11.02
C GLU A 98 -18.72 5.01 -10.53
N ASP A 99 -19.06 4.66 -9.29
CA ASP A 99 -18.71 3.40 -8.63
C ASP A 99 -17.19 3.10 -8.56
N SER A 100 -16.34 4.11 -8.74
CA SER A 100 -14.89 3.96 -8.62
C SER A 100 -14.42 4.02 -7.17
N PRO A 101 -13.38 3.28 -6.79
CA PRO A 101 -12.78 3.35 -5.45
C PRO A 101 -11.90 4.60 -5.28
N VAL A 102 -12.19 5.69 -5.98
CA VAL A 102 -11.35 6.90 -6.05
C VAL A 102 -11.94 7.99 -5.17
N SER A 103 -11.10 8.77 -4.52
CA SER A 103 -11.50 9.94 -3.75
C SER A 103 -10.51 11.07 -3.98
N VAL A 104 -11.00 12.30 -4.09
CA VAL A 104 -10.16 13.50 -4.09
C VAL A 104 -9.71 13.77 -2.65
N ILE A 105 -8.42 14.04 -2.48
CA ILE A 105 -7.81 14.44 -1.21
C ILE A 105 -7.65 15.95 -1.22
N GLY A 106 -8.36 16.63 -0.32
CA GLY A 106 -8.37 18.10 -0.28
C GLY A 106 -9.23 18.71 -1.40
N LEU A 107 -8.68 19.73 -2.06
CA LEU A 107 -9.31 20.46 -3.14
C LEU A 107 -8.63 20.15 -4.49
N ALA A 108 -9.34 20.37 -5.59
CA ALA A 108 -8.71 20.48 -6.90
C ALA A 108 -8.34 21.94 -7.18
N TYR A 109 -7.37 22.13 -8.06
CA TYR A 109 -6.86 23.46 -8.42
C TYR A 109 -6.88 23.62 -9.91
N ASP A 110 -7.50 24.70 -10.38
CA ASP A 110 -7.40 25.16 -11.75
C ASP A 110 -6.17 26.05 -11.88
N ILE A 111 -5.30 25.71 -12.82
CA ILE A 111 -4.06 26.45 -13.06
C ILE A 111 -4.09 26.98 -14.48
N GLU A 112 -4.15 28.31 -14.62
CA GLU A 112 -4.24 29.00 -15.91
C GLU A 112 -2.91 29.70 -16.25
N PRO A 113 -2.63 29.98 -17.54
CA PRO A 113 -3.51 29.79 -18.71
C PRO A 113 -3.46 28.38 -19.31
N ASP A 114 -4.64 27.90 -19.74
CA ASP A 114 -4.76 26.69 -20.55
C ASP A 114 -3.90 26.76 -21.82
N GLY A 115 -3.35 25.61 -22.22
CA GLY A 115 -2.49 25.51 -23.41
C GLY A 115 -1.09 26.09 -23.22
N ALA A 116 -0.77 26.61 -22.03
CA ALA A 116 0.61 26.95 -21.67
C ALA A 116 1.52 25.73 -21.81
N THR A 117 2.75 25.94 -22.25
CA THR A 117 3.76 24.88 -22.39
C THR A 117 5.06 25.25 -21.70
N PHE A 118 5.72 24.24 -21.13
CA PHE A 118 7.00 24.41 -20.43
C PHE A 118 8.07 23.44 -20.96
N SER A 119 9.29 23.95 -21.14
CA SER A 119 10.46 23.15 -21.50
C SER A 119 11.73 23.66 -20.82
N PRO A 120 12.38 22.89 -19.93
CA PRO A 120 11.95 21.58 -19.37
C PRO A 120 10.59 21.63 -18.62
N PRO A 121 10.03 20.46 -18.24
CA PRO A 121 8.89 20.41 -17.32
C PRO A 121 9.16 21.21 -16.03
N ILE A 122 8.08 21.64 -15.39
CA ILE A 122 8.08 22.39 -14.14
C ILE A 122 7.55 21.51 -13.01
N THR A 123 7.86 21.86 -11.77
CA THR A 123 7.43 21.09 -10.60
C THR A 123 6.09 21.61 -10.08
N LEU A 124 5.08 20.76 -10.06
CA LEU A 124 3.81 20.96 -9.37
C LEU A 124 3.84 20.21 -8.04
N ALA A 125 3.40 20.88 -6.97
CA ALA A 125 3.39 20.30 -5.64
C ALA A 125 2.11 20.64 -4.88
N PHE A 126 1.68 19.69 -4.05
CA PHE A 126 0.56 19.85 -3.12
C PHE A 126 1.00 19.46 -1.71
N THR A 127 0.46 20.13 -0.71
CA THR A 127 0.31 19.54 0.64
C THR A 127 -1.00 18.75 0.68
N TYR A 128 -1.07 17.77 1.58
CA TYR A 128 -2.32 17.06 1.85
C TYR A 128 -2.52 16.86 3.36
N ASP A 129 -3.78 16.68 3.75
CA ASP A 129 -4.16 16.36 5.12
C ASP A 129 -4.42 14.84 5.25
N ASP A 130 -3.62 14.16 6.07
CA ASP A 130 -3.74 12.73 6.38
C ASP A 130 -5.14 12.33 6.82
N SER A 131 -5.87 13.24 7.46
CA SER A 131 -7.23 13.00 7.92
C SER A 131 -8.24 12.86 6.79
N LEU A 132 -7.89 13.33 5.58
CA LEU A 132 -8.67 13.18 4.36
C LEU A 132 -8.30 11.90 3.59
N VAL A 133 -7.14 11.29 3.87
CA VAL A 133 -6.72 10.03 3.26
C VAL A 133 -7.65 8.90 3.75
N PRO A 134 -8.29 8.13 2.84
CA PRO A 134 -9.18 7.06 3.24
C PRO A 134 -8.50 6.02 4.12
N GLU A 135 -9.21 5.53 5.13
CA GLU A 135 -8.68 4.57 6.10
C GLU A 135 -8.08 3.33 5.40
N GLY A 136 -6.81 3.04 5.70
CA GLY A 136 -6.09 1.89 5.17
C GLY A 136 -5.44 2.10 3.80
N VAL A 137 -5.66 3.25 3.14
CA VAL A 137 -4.87 3.65 1.98
C VAL A 137 -3.49 4.09 2.46
N ALA A 138 -2.43 3.49 1.91
CA ALA A 138 -1.08 3.98 2.16
C ALA A 138 -0.84 5.27 1.36
N GLU A 139 -0.28 6.29 2.00
CA GLU A 139 0.00 7.59 1.39
C GLU A 139 0.91 7.49 0.16
N ALA A 140 1.81 6.51 0.14
CA ALA A 140 2.64 6.21 -1.03
C ALA A 140 1.84 5.79 -2.29
N ASN A 141 0.53 5.57 -2.17
CA ASN A 141 -0.37 5.30 -3.29
C ASN A 141 -1.23 6.52 -3.68
N LEU A 142 -1.04 7.67 -3.05
CA LEU A 142 -1.62 8.92 -3.53
C LEU A 142 -0.99 9.28 -4.87
N VAL A 143 -1.78 9.90 -5.75
CA VAL A 143 -1.29 10.40 -7.02
C VAL A 143 -1.76 11.82 -7.27
N ILE A 144 -0.97 12.60 -8.00
CA ILE A 144 -1.49 13.80 -8.66
C ILE A 144 -2.10 13.35 -9.98
N ALA A 145 -3.31 13.81 -10.28
CA ALA A 145 -3.95 13.60 -11.56
C ALA A 145 -4.26 14.93 -12.24
N ILE A 146 -4.24 14.92 -13.57
CA ILE A 146 -4.67 16.02 -14.44
C ILE A 146 -6.06 15.70 -14.98
N TRP A 147 -6.90 16.70 -15.11
CA TRP A 147 -8.16 16.59 -15.82
C TRP A 147 -7.96 16.72 -17.33
N ASP A 148 -8.26 15.67 -18.09
CA ASP A 148 -8.37 15.75 -19.55
C ASP A 148 -9.81 16.15 -19.90
N GLU A 149 -9.99 17.42 -20.29
CA GLU A 149 -11.31 17.96 -20.66
C GLU A 149 -11.92 17.29 -21.91
N GLU A 150 -11.09 16.85 -22.87
CA GLU A 150 -11.57 16.23 -24.10
C GLU A 150 -12.09 14.82 -23.82
N ALA A 151 -11.38 14.06 -22.99
CA ALA A 151 -11.78 12.73 -22.55
C ALA A 151 -12.86 12.78 -21.46
N GLY A 152 -12.89 13.84 -20.65
CA GLY A 152 -13.69 13.92 -19.43
C GLY A 152 -13.22 12.93 -18.36
N GLU A 153 -11.91 12.72 -18.26
CA GLU A 153 -11.29 11.72 -17.37
C GLU A 153 -10.07 12.31 -16.66
N TRP A 154 -9.83 11.84 -15.44
CA TRP A 154 -8.58 12.11 -14.72
C TRP A 154 -7.47 11.20 -15.24
N ILE A 155 -6.30 11.76 -15.51
CA ILE A 155 -5.10 11.05 -15.94
C ILE A 155 -4.05 11.15 -14.84
N ASP A 156 -3.64 10.00 -14.29
CA ASP A 156 -2.61 9.92 -13.27
C ASP A 156 -1.24 10.38 -13.80
N LEU A 157 -0.54 11.17 -13.00
CA LEU A 157 0.85 11.57 -13.22
C LEU A 157 1.82 10.66 -12.46
N ASP A 158 3.04 10.57 -12.97
CA ASP A 158 4.16 10.06 -12.18
C ASP A 158 4.52 11.11 -11.13
N CYS A 159 4.45 10.71 -9.86
CA CYS A 159 4.58 11.63 -8.73
C CYS A 159 5.37 11.00 -7.59
N THR A 160 5.93 11.85 -6.74
CA THR A 160 6.68 11.46 -5.56
C THR A 160 6.00 12.01 -4.31
N VAL A 161 5.63 11.10 -3.40
CA VAL A 161 5.04 11.42 -2.10
C VAL A 161 6.14 11.47 -1.04
N ASP A 162 6.18 12.59 -0.31
CA ASP A 162 6.90 12.72 0.96
C ASP A 162 5.86 12.72 2.10
N ALA A 163 5.70 11.55 2.72
CA ALA A 163 4.74 11.33 3.82
C ALA A 163 5.24 11.82 5.19
N ASP A 164 6.49 12.27 5.30
CA ASP A 164 6.96 12.90 6.54
C ASP A 164 6.56 14.40 6.55
N ASP A 165 6.57 15.03 5.38
CA ASP A 165 6.18 16.44 5.18
C ASP A 165 4.73 16.60 4.64
N ASN A 166 4.02 15.51 4.38
CA ASN A 166 2.69 15.46 3.77
C ASN A 166 2.61 16.25 2.47
N THR A 167 3.60 16.03 1.60
CA THR A 167 3.67 16.67 0.29
C THR A 167 3.72 15.64 -0.83
N ILE A 168 3.19 16.02 -1.99
CA ILE A 168 3.26 15.22 -3.20
C ILE A 168 3.67 16.11 -4.37
N THR A 169 4.57 15.63 -5.21
CA THR A 169 5.20 16.41 -6.29
C THR A 169 5.12 15.67 -7.63
N ALA A 170 4.93 16.38 -8.73
CA ALA A 170 4.96 15.86 -10.09
C ALA A 170 5.57 16.87 -11.06
N GLU A 171 6.17 16.35 -12.13
CA GLU A 171 6.69 17.16 -13.23
C GLU A 171 5.62 17.34 -14.30
N VAL A 172 5.27 18.58 -14.62
CA VAL A 172 4.21 18.92 -15.59
C VAL A 172 4.76 19.83 -16.68
N SER A 173 4.22 19.74 -17.90
CA SER A 173 4.66 20.58 -19.03
C SER A 173 3.55 21.47 -19.59
N HIS A 174 2.39 21.47 -18.95
CA HIS A 174 1.23 22.28 -19.28
C HIS A 174 0.39 22.49 -18.02
N LEU A 175 -0.49 23.48 -18.06
CA LEU A 175 -1.39 23.84 -16.98
C LEU A 175 -2.82 23.45 -17.35
N THR A 176 -3.60 23.08 -16.34
CA THR A 176 -5.02 22.73 -16.39
C THR A 176 -5.50 22.53 -14.95
N THR A 177 -6.60 21.82 -14.77
CA THR A 177 -7.08 21.37 -13.46
C THR A 177 -6.32 20.13 -12.96
N PHE A 178 -5.82 20.20 -11.73
CA PHE A 178 -5.10 19.14 -11.03
C PHE A 178 -5.77 18.79 -9.69
N ALA A 179 -5.61 17.55 -9.25
CA ALA A 179 -6.05 17.10 -7.93
C ALA A 179 -5.17 15.98 -7.38
N VAL A 180 -5.13 15.85 -6.06
CA VAL A 180 -4.58 14.66 -5.40
C VAL A 180 -5.67 13.61 -5.27
N LEU A 181 -5.43 12.40 -5.78
CA LEU A 181 -6.36 11.29 -5.76
C LEU A 181 -5.85 10.14 -4.89
N ALA A 182 -6.77 9.51 -4.17
CA ALA A 182 -6.55 8.26 -3.45
C ALA A 182 -7.39 7.14 -4.05
N TYR A 183 -6.75 5.99 -4.27
CA TYR A 183 -7.40 4.76 -4.71
C TYR A 183 -7.56 3.80 -3.52
N ALA A 184 -8.77 3.33 -3.25
CA ALA A 184 -9.11 2.46 -2.12
C ALA A 184 -9.67 1.12 -2.60
N TYR A 185 -8.80 0.25 -3.15
CA TYR A 185 -9.17 -1.09 -3.61
C TYR A 185 -9.38 -2.04 -2.43
N PRO A 186 -10.61 -2.54 -2.21
CA PRO A 186 -10.90 -3.45 -1.12
C PRO A 186 -10.01 -4.70 -1.14
N ALA A 187 -9.75 -5.26 0.04
CA ALA A 187 -8.97 -6.48 0.16
C ALA A 187 -9.61 -7.62 -0.67
N ALA A 188 -8.78 -8.27 -1.48
CA ALA A 188 -9.17 -9.38 -2.33
C ALA A 188 -8.08 -10.45 -2.24
N PHE A 189 -8.44 -11.71 -1.99
CA PHE A 189 -7.46 -12.74 -1.64
C PHE A 189 -7.35 -13.79 -2.73
N VAL A 190 -6.11 -14.11 -3.12
CA VAL A 190 -5.79 -15.17 -4.07
C VAL A 190 -4.84 -16.16 -3.43
N ALA A 191 -5.25 -17.45 -3.45
CA ALA A 191 -4.39 -18.56 -3.09
C ALA A 191 -3.55 -19.00 -4.30
N SER A 192 -2.28 -19.32 -4.07
CA SER A 192 -1.33 -19.77 -5.11
C SER A 192 -0.27 -20.71 -4.53
N ASN A 193 0.50 -21.37 -5.40
CA ASN A 193 1.66 -22.19 -5.03
C ASN A 193 1.34 -23.25 -3.96
N LEU A 194 0.24 -23.97 -4.11
CA LEU A 194 -0.05 -25.13 -3.27
C LEU A 194 1.08 -26.16 -3.44
N SER A 195 1.66 -26.59 -2.33
CA SER A 195 2.71 -27.62 -2.31
C SER A 195 2.46 -28.57 -1.16
N ILE A 196 2.55 -29.87 -1.47
CA ILE A 196 2.33 -30.96 -0.53
C ILE A 196 3.62 -31.75 -0.48
N THR A 197 4.18 -31.94 0.71
CA THR A 197 5.46 -32.65 0.89
C THR A 197 5.53 -33.34 2.25
N PRO A 198 5.83 -34.66 2.30
CA PRO A 198 5.98 -35.57 1.17
C PRO A 198 4.66 -35.82 0.41
N ASP A 199 4.74 -36.34 -0.81
CA ASP A 199 3.59 -36.86 -1.56
C ASP A 199 3.19 -38.28 -1.15
N GLU A 200 4.06 -38.96 -0.40
CA GLU A 200 3.84 -40.30 0.14
C GLU A 200 4.45 -40.46 1.53
N VAL A 201 3.67 -40.98 2.48
CA VAL A 201 4.09 -41.21 3.86
C VAL A 201 3.52 -42.52 4.42
N ASP A 202 4.12 -43.06 5.49
CA ASP A 202 3.50 -44.14 6.28
C ASP A 202 2.46 -43.58 7.24
N ILE A 203 1.53 -44.43 7.70
CA ILE A 203 0.56 -44.11 8.75
C ILE A 203 1.22 -43.37 9.94
N GLY A 204 0.60 -42.27 10.35
CA GLY A 204 1.04 -41.44 11.48
C GLY A 204 2.24 -40.52 11.20
N GLN A 205 2.81 -40.52 10.00
CA GLN A 205 3.83 -39.56 9.59
C GLN A 205 3.19 -38.23 9.15
N GLU A 206 3.96 -37.14 9.29
CA GLU A 206 3.50 -35.78 9.01
C GLU A 206 3.69 -35.42 7.53
N VAL A 207 2.66 -34.84 6.93
CA VAL A 207 2.67 -34.19 5.61
C VAL A 207 2.51 -32.69 5.81
N ALA A 208 3.40 -31.91 5.20
CA ALA A 208 3.31 -30.47 5.16
C ALA A 208 2.56 -30.01 3.90
N ILE A 209 1.47 -29.27 4.10
CA ILE A 209 0.66 -28.66 3.04
C ILE A 209 0.86 -27.16 3.14
N SER A 210 1.50 -26.56 2.16
CA SER A 210 1.80 -25.13 2.13
C SER A 210 1.05 -24.42 1.00
N VAL A 211 0.61 -23.19 1.26
CA VAL A 211 -0.08 -22.34 0.29
C VAL A 211 0.33 -20.89 0.49
N ARG A 212 0.47 -20.14 -0.60
CA ARG A 212 0.68 -18.69 -0.55
C ARG A 212 -0.66 -17.98 -0.71
N ILE A 213 -1.00 -17.13 0.25
CA ILE A 213 -2.14 -16.21 0.16
C ILE A 213 -1.62 -14.80 -0.11
N THR A 214 -2.19 -14.13 -1.09
CA THR A 214 -1.85 -12.75 -1.47
C THR A 214 -3.10 -11.89 -1.38
N ASN A 215 -3.02 -10.73 -0.72
CA ASN A 215 -4.03 -9.67 -0.84
C ASN A 215 -3.71 -8.85 -2.10
N THR A 216 -4.59 -8.88 -3.08
CA THR A 216 -4.45 -8.14 -4.36
C THR A 216 -5.11 -6.77 -4.33
N GLY A 217 -5.87 -6.45 -3.28
CA GLY A 217 -6.31 -5.07 -3.00
C GLY A 217 -5.21 -4.25 -2.33
N ASN A 218 -5.46 -2.96 -2.11
CA ASN A 218 -4.54 -2.08 -1.39
C ASN A 218 -5.01 -1.75 0.05
N LEU A 219 -6.25 -2.10 0.39
CA LEU A 219 -6.74 -2.05 1.77
C LEU A 219 -6.41 -3.34 2.53
N GLU A 220 -6.22 -3.21 3.85
CA GLU A 220 -6.12 -4.36 4.75
C GLU A 220 -7.43 -5.16 4.76
N GLY A 221 -7.31 -6.48 4.86
CA GLY A 221 -8.46 -7.34 5.08
C GLY A 221 -8.12 -8.62 5.81
N THR A 222 -9.17 -9.33 6.22
CA THR A 222 -9.07 -10.64 6.85
C THR A 222 -9.63 -11.72 5.92
N TYR A 223 -8.94 -12.84 5.84
CA TYR A 223 -9.30 -14.01 5.04
C TYR A 223 -9.20 -15.28 5.86
N GLN A 224 -10.19 -16.15 5.75
CA GLN A 224 -10.17 -17.48 6.37
C GLN A 224 -9.66 -18.50 5.35
N VAL A 225 -8.44 -18.98 5.56
CA VAL A 225 -7.88 -20.10 4.80
C VAL A 225 -8.54 -21.37 5.30
N VAL A 226 -9.17 -22.14 4.41
CA VAL A 226 -9.80 -23.42 4.71
C VAL A 226 -9.03 -24.52 4.01
N LEU A 227 -8.43 -25.42 4.78
CA LEU A 227 -7.87 -26.68 4.29
C LEU A 227 -8.96 -27.75 4.38
N THR A 228 -9.22 -28.41 3.26
CA THR A 228 -10.05 -29.61 3.25
C THR A 228 -9.26 -30.86 2.86
N LEU A 229 -9.63 -31.98 3.47
CA LEU A 229 -9.26 -33.32 3.07
C LEU A 229 -10.52 -34.08 2.66
N ASP A 230 -10.53 -34.62 1.44
CA ASP A 230 -11.68 -35.37 0.89
C ASP A 230 -13.01 -34.63 1.04
N ASP A 231 -13.00 -33.35 0.66
CA ASP A 231 -14.10 -32.39 0.74
C ASP A 231 -14.61 -32.08 2.16
N GLN A 232 -13.90 -32.53 3.21
CA GLN A 232 -14.20 -32.21 4.60
C GLN A 232 -13.21 -31.19 5.15
N VAL A 233 -13.71 -30.21 5.91
CA VAL A 233 -12.87 -29.19 6.55
C VAL A 233 -11.99 -29.85 7.61
N GLU A 234 -10.69 -29.84 7.37
CA GLU A 234 -9.68 -30.40 8.28
C GLU A 234 -9.14 -29.30 9.20
N ALA A 235 -8.81 -28.14 8.64
CA ALA A 235 -8.30 -27.01 9.39
C ALA A 235 -8.76 -25.68 8.80
N THR A 236 -8.88 -24.68 9.67
CA THR A 236 -9.09 -23.29 9.26
C THR A 236 -8.05 -22.39 9.91
N GLN A 237 -7.68 -21.32 9.22
CA GLN A 237 -6.81 -20.29 9.75
C GLN A 237 -7.25 -18.93 9.25
N ASP A 238 -7.59 -18.04 10.18
CA ASP A 238 -7.82 -16.63 9.88
C ASP A 238 -6.47 -15.91 9.75
N ILE A 239 -6.33 -15.13 8.69
CA ILE A 239 -5.17 -14.28 8.44
C ILE A 239 -5.63 -12.85 8.15
N THR A 240 -4.87 -11.87 8.60
CA THR A 240 -5.05 -10.46 8.26
C THR A 240 -3.83 -10.00 7.48
N LEU A 241 -4.04 -9.42 6.31
CA LEU A 241 -2.98 -8.92 5.43
C LEU A 241 -3.28 -7.49 5.00
N ALA A 242 -2.28 -6.62 5.15
CA ALA A 242 -2.26 -5.31 4.50
C ALA A 242 -2.40 -5.46 2.97
N GLY A 243 -2.75 -4.35 2.30
CA GLY A 243 -2.79 -4.29 0.84
C GLY A 243 -1.49 -4.75 0.18
N GLY A 244 -1.58 -5.50 -0.91
CA GLY A 244 -0.43 -6.05 -1.64
C GLY A 244 0.42 -7.09 -0.88
N ALA A 245 0.16 -7.29 0.42
CA ALA A 245 0.94 -8.21 1.24
C ALA A 245 0.62 -9.67 0.92
N ARG A 246 1.57 -10.56 1.24
CA ARG A 246 1.44 -12.00 1.05
C ARG A 246 2.08 -12.78 2.17
N ILE A 247 1.51 -13.94 2.47
CA ILE A 247 2.02 -14.88 3.45
C ILE A 247 1.96 -16.30 2.91
N THR A 248 2.89 -17.15 3.36
CA THR A 248 2.80 -18.60 3.14
C THR A 248 2.33 -19.26 4.43
N ILE A 249 1.23 -19.99 4.33
CA ILE A 249 0.66 -20.81 5.39
C ILE A 249 1.12 -22.24 5.21
N ILE A 250 1.39 -22.94 6.31
CA ILE A 250 1.80 -24.33 6.32
C ILE A 250 0.93 -25.07 7.33
N PHE A 251 0.12 -26.00 6.84
CA PHE A 251 -0.58 -26.99 7.63
C PHE A 251 0.28 -28.25 7.73
N LYS A 252 0.20 -28.92 8.88
CA LYS A 252 0.89 -30.18 9.16
C LYS A 252 -0.16 -31.19 9.55
N ILE A 253 -0.38 -32.18 8.71
CA ILE A 253 -1.41 -33.21 8.90
C ILE A 253 -0.75 -34.58 9.00
N SER A 254 -1.34 -35.47 9.79
CA SER A 254 -0.94 -36.87 9.89
C SER A 254 -2.20 -37.72 9.92
N GLU A 255 -2.22 -38.77 9.12
CA GLU A 255 -3.39 -39.64 8.93
C GLU A 255 -3.11 -41.06 9.45
N ASP A 256 -4.14 -41.64 10.07
CA ASP A 256 -4.04 -42.94 10.76
C ASP A 256 -4.54 -44.12 9.90
N ALA A 257 -5.02 -43.85 8.69
CA ALA A 257 -5.50 -44.85 7.74
C ALA A 257 -4.71 -44.77 6.44
N ALA A 258 -4.45 -45.94 5.85
CA ALA A 258 -3.83 -46.00 4.53
C ALA A 258 -4.90 -45.69 3.46
N ASP A 259 -4.75 -44.55 2.80
CA ASP A 259 -5.59 -44.12 1.70
C ASP A 259 -4.87 -43.08 0.82
N THR A 260 -5.49 -42.68 -0.29
CA THR A 260 -5.10 -41.49 -1.05
C THR A 260 -5.99 -40.33 -0.63
N TYR A 261 -5.40 -39.33 -0.01
CA TYR A 261 -6.11 -38.17 0.50
C TYR A 261 -6.04 -37.03 -0.51
N SER A 262 -7.20 -36.49 -0.86
CA SER A 262 -7.31 -35.30 -1.70
C SER A 262 -7.27 -34.04 -0.85
N VAL A 263 -6.39 -33.10 -1.22
CA VAL A 263 -6.17 -31.83 -0.52
C VAL A 263 -6.79 -30.71 -1.34
N SER A 264 -7.55 -29.80 -0.72
CA SER A 264 -7.93 -28.55 -1.38
C SER A 264 -7.85 -27.32 -0.47
N ILE A 265 -7.49 -26.18 -1.08
CA ILE A 265 -7.49 -24.85 -0.45
C ILE A 265 -7.97 -23.85 -1.50
N GLY A 266 -9.18 -23.30 -1.31
CA GLY A 266 -9.84 -22.49 -2.32
C GLY A 266 -10.04 -23.29 -3.61
N ASP A 267 -9.61 -22.75 -4.75
CA ASP A 267 -9.68 -23.43 -6.05
C ASP A 267 -8.47 -24.34 -6.35
N LEU A 268 -7.48 -24.41 -5.43
CA LEU A 268 -6.29 -25.24 -5.60
C LEU A 268 -6.52 -26.64 -5.04
N SER A 269 -6.00 -27.65 -5.74
CA SER A 269 -6.07 -29.04 -5.30
C SER A 269 -4.79 -29.82 -5.55
N GLY A 270 -4.60 -30.90 -4.77
CA GLY A 270 -3.52 -31.87 -4.89
C GLY A 270 -3.86 -33.14 -4.11
N SER A 271 -2.90 -34.03 -3.94
CA SER A 271 -3.10 -35.23 -3.13
C SER A 271 -1.79 -35.76 -2.56
N PHE A 272 -1.89 -36.59 -1.52
CA PHE A 272 -0.80 -37.42 -1.01
C PHE A 272 -1.32 -38.82 -0.68
N VAL A 273 -0.40 -39.77 -0.57
CA VAL A 273 -0.72 -41.19 -0.28
C VAL A 273 -0.19 -41.55 1.11
N VAL A 274 -1.04 -42.19 1.90
CA VAL A 274 -0.67 -42.79 3.18
C VAL A 274 -0.61 -44.30 3.01
N LYS A 275 0.52 -44.91 3.33
CA LYS A 275 0.75 -46.34 3.23
C LYS A 275 0.65 -47.02 4.57
N GLU A 276 0.15 -48.26 4.56
CA GLU A 276 0.30 -49.13 5.72
C GLU A 276 1.80 -49.32 5.99
N ALA A 277 2.20 -49.10 7.24
CA ALA A 277 3.57 -49.39 7.65
C ALA A 277 3.89 -50.83 7.28
N ALA A 278 4.97 -51.03 6.51
CA ALA A 278 5.42 -52.36 6.17
C ALA A 278 5.63 -53.15 7.47
N VAL A 279 4.81 -54.20 7.69
CA VAL A 279 4.99 -55.10 8.83
C VAL A 279 6.41 -55.62 8.69
N SER A 280 7.31 -55.17 9.57
CA SER A 280 8.67 -55.67 9.59
C SER A 280 8.56 -57.18 9.77
N GLU A 281 8.87 -57.94 8.73
CA GLU A 281 9.03 -59.39 8.85
C GLU A 281 10.00 -59.61 10.02
N PRO A 282 9.64 -60.42 11.03
CA PRO A 282 10.52 -60.60 12.18
C PRO A 282 11.85 -61.10 11.62
N ALA A 283 12.90 -60.30 11.80
CA ALA A 283 14.24 -60.64 11.35
C ALA A 283 14.52 -62.10 11.72
N PRO A 284 14.94 -62.96 10.77
CA PRO A 284 15.25 -64.34 11.12
C PRO A 284 16.26 -64.30 12.26
N ALA A 285 15.90 -64.96 13.37
CA ALA A 285 16.71 -64.98 14.58
C ALA A 285 18.16 -65.23 14.20
N SER A 286 19.00 -64.19 14.28
CA SER A 286 20.42 -64.32 14.03
C SER A 286 20.95 -65.26 15.10
N THR A 287 21.25 -66.49 14.67
CA THR A 287 22.04 -67.42 15.44
C THR A 287 23.34 -66.70 15.79
N SER A 288 23.58 -66.54 17.08
CA SER A 288 24.79 -65.92 17.62
C SER A 288 26.02 -66.70 17.15
N GLU A 289 26.73 -66.15 16.17
CA GLU A 289 28.10 -66.54 15.82
C GLU A 289 29.05 -65.96 16.89
N PRO A 290 30.01 -66.74 17.42
CA PRO A 290 30.79 -66.31 18.56
C PRO A 290 31.76 -65.18 18.17
N ALA A 291 31.96 -64.28 19.12
CA ALA A 291 32.78 -63.08 19.05
C ALA A 291 34.12 -63.31 18.30
N SER A 292 34.30 -62.55 17.22
CA SER A 292 35.63 -62.32 16.65
C SER A 292 36.16 -60.98 17.14
N GLU A 293 37.43 -61.05 17.48
CA GLU A 293 38.26 -60.12 18.23
C GLU A 293 38.45 -58.78 17.53
N SER A 294 38.66 -57.75 18.33
CA SER A 294 38.67 -56.32 17.99
C SER A 294 39.89 -55.94 17.15
N GLU A 295 39.68 -55.11 16.11
CA GLU A 295 40.75 -54.39 15.40
C GLU A 295 40.57 -52.88 15.65
N PRO A 296 41.66 -52.12 15.95
CA PRO A 296 41.52 -50.75 16.44
C PRO A 296 41.21 -49.76 15.31
N GLU A 297 40.39 -48.79 15.69
CA GLU A 297 39.86 -47.64 14.95
C GLU A 297 40.97 -46.76 14.32
N PRO A 298 40.87 -46.37 13.03
CA PRO A 298 41.64 -45.25 12.51
C PRO A 298 40.93 -43.93 12.81
N ALA A 299 41.74 -42.94 13.21
CA ALA A 299 41.38 -41.63 13.72
C ALA A 299 40.35 -40.81 12.91
N PRO A 300 39.59 -39.90 13.55
CA PRO A 300 38.59 -39.08 12.88
C PRO A 300 39.22 -37.99 12.01
N ALA A 301 38.67 -37.80 10.81
CA ALA A 301 38.88 -36.61 9.98
C ALA A 301 38.12 -35.39 10.56
N PRO A 302 38.60 -34.15 10.37
CA PRO A 302 38.00 -32.97 10.97
C PRO A 302 36.59 -32.68 10.41
N THR A 303 35.64 -32.49 11.32
CA THR A 303 34.26 -32.08 11.05
C THR A 303 34.19 -30.60 10.66
N HIS A 304 33.53 -30.27 9.55
CA HIS A 304 33.06 -28.91 9.27
C HIS A 304 31.95 -28.54 10.28
N PRO A 305 31.92 -27.30 10.82
CA PRO A 305 30.86 -26.88 11.72
C PRO A 305 29.54 -26.72 10.96
N SER A 306 28.51 -27.40 11.44
CA SER A 306 27.11 -27.19 11.06
C SER A 306 26.67 -25.77 11.40
N SER A 307 25.98 -25.11 10.46
CA SER A 307 25.38 -23.78 10.63
C SER A 307 24.40 -23.76 11.82
N PRO A 308 24.39 -22.73 12.70
CA PRO A 308 23.46 -22.66 13.82
C PRO A 308 22.04 -22.36 13.34
N ALA A 309 21.06 -23.07 13.93
CA ALA A 309 19.64 -22.80 13.76
C ALA A 309 19.28 -21.40 14.30
N GLN A 310 18.49 -20.65 13.53
CA GLN A 310 17.96 -19.34 13.91
C GLN A 310 17.03 -19.47 15.14
N PRO A 311 17.07 -18.55 16.12
CA PRO A 311 16.24 -18.63 17.30
C PRO A 311 14.76 -18.37 16.98
N VAL A 312 13.90 -19.27 17.44
CA VAL A 312 12.44 -19.15 17.34
C VAL A 312 11.95 -17.97 18.19
N ASN A 313 11.19 -17.05 17.60
CA ASN A 313 10.62 -15.89 18.28
C ASN A 313 9.37 -16.28 19.09
N TRP A 314 9.57 -16.61 20.36
CA TRP A 314 8.54 -17.11 21.29
C TRP A 314 7.40 -16.13 21.58
N VAL A 315 7.58 -14.82 21.33
CA VAL A 315 6.55 -13.81 21.60
C VAL A 315 5.38 -13.93 20.60
N VAL A 316 5.68 -14.29 19.34
CA VAL A 316 4.66 -14.49 18.30
C VAL A 316 3.88 -15.78 18.53
N LEU A 317 4.56 -16.86 18.94
CA LEU A 317 3.92 -18.16 19.17
C LEU A 317 3.06 -18.20 20.44
N GLY A 318 3.43 -17.44 21.49
CA GLY A 318 2.66 -17.36 22.74
C GLY A 318 1.32 -16.62 22.62
N GLY A 319 1.24 -15.59 21.77
CA GLY A 319 0.00 -14.83 21.55
C GLY A 319 -1.11 -15.65 20.86
N VAL A 320 -0.72 -16.51 19.91
CA VAL A 320 -1.65 -17.34 19.13
C VAL A 320 -2.29 -18.44 19.99
N ILE A 321 -1.53 -19.07 20.90
CA ILE A 321 -2.04 -20.15 21.76
C ILE A 321 -3.07 -19.61 22.76
N ALA A 322 -2.89 -18.41 23.30
CA ALA A 322 -3.83 -17.80 24.25
C ALA A 322 -5.20 -17.47 23.60
N ALA A 323 -5.20 -17.03 22.34
CA ALA A 323 -6.43 -16.73 21.60
C ALA A 323 -7.23 -18.00 21.26
N VAL A 324 -6.56 -19.09 20.86
CA VAL A 324 -7.21 -20.37 20.53
C VAL A 324 -7.88 -21.00 21.76
N VAL A 325 -7.23 -20.94 22.93
CA VAL A 325 -7.80 -21.48 24.19
C VAL A 325 -9.02 -20.66 24.64
N ALA A 326 -9.01 -19.33 24.50
CA ALA A 326 -10.13 -18.47 24.87
C ALA A 326 -11.35 -18.69 23.97
N SER A 327 -11.14 -18.82 22.65
CA SER A 327 -12.19 -19.06 21.67
C SER A 327 -12.82 -20.44 21.81
N GLY A 328 -12.02 -21.48 22.05
CA GLY A 328 -12.51 -22.84 22.32
C GLY A 328 -13.37 -22.91 23.59
N LEU A 329 -12.99 -22.17 24.65
CA LEU A 329 -13.77 -22.10 25.90
C LEU A 329 -15.11 -21.38 25.73
N LEU A 330 -15.15 -20.34 24.88
CA LEU A 330 -16.38 -19.61 24.58
C LEU A 330 -17.37 -20.47 23.78
N ILE A 331 -16.89 -21.19 22.76
CA ILE A 331 -17.70 -22.10 21.94
C ILE A 331 -18.21 -23.26 22.80
N PHE A 332 -17.38 -23.84 23.67
CA PHE A 332 -17.80 -24.89 24.60
C PHE A 332 -18.88 -24.42 25.58
N LEU A 333 -18.77 -23.19 26.10
CA LEU A 333 -19.77 -22.61 27.00
C LEU A 333 -21.08 -22.23 26.31
N LEU A 334 -21.03 -21.85 25.02
CA LEU A 334 -22.21 -21.58 24.21
C LEU A 334 -22.92 -22.86 23.77
N ALA A 335 -22.18 -23.92 23.43
CA ALA A 335 -22.73 -25.24 23.11
C ALA A 335 -23.43 -25.88 24.32
N ARG A 336 -22.94 -25.66 25.55
CA ARG A 336 -23.52 -26.19 26.78
C ARG A 336 -24.78 -25.43 27.26
N ARG A 337 -25.10 -24.26 26.68
CA ARG A 337 -26.25 -23.42 27.06
C ARG A 337 -27.50 -23.62 26.20
N ARG A 338 -27.49 -24.52 25.22
CA ARG A 338 -28.71 -24.91 24.48
C ARG A 338 -29.37 -26.11 25.18
N PRO A 339 -30.61 -25.98 25.70
CA PRO A 339 -31.34 -27.08 26.34
C PRO A 339 -31.79 -28.16 25.36
#